data_AF-A0A932CZN3-F1
#
_entry.id   AF-A0A932CZN3-F1
#
_cell.length_a   1.000
_cell.length_b   1.000
_cell.length_c   1.000
_cell.angle_alpha   90.00
_cell.angle_beta   90.00
_cell.angle_gamma   90.00
#
_symmetry.space_group_name_H-M   'P 1'
#
loop_
_entity.id
_entity.type
_entity.pdbx_description
1 polymer ?
#
loop_
_entity_poly.entity_id
_entity_poly.type
_entity_poly.pdbx_seq_one_letter_code
_entity_poly.pdbx_strand_id
1 'polypeptide(L)'
;MGRVTAGITPEQRSALQWLASFTDPSTYLAGGVAVAIRLGHRLSRDLDLFTPSGDPATLADSIVQSGAPAQIISRGPGTLHLEVEGIPASILRYAYPLLSEPEQVADLPVPVASIDDLICMKLSAIGGRGARKDFWDLHALVSATGRGLGPALAAFQRKYASEDVGHVVRSLVYFADAEAEPMTAGLTELHWSRIRSDLEAWVRDL
;
A
#
# COMPACT_ATOMS: atom_id res chain seq x y z
N MET A 1 -1.80 -28.31 -0.24
CA MET A 1 -2.42 -27.80 1.00
C MET A 1 -2.36 -26.28 0.92
N GLY A 2 -3.45 -25.66 0.48
CA GLY A 2 -3.48 -24.23 0.14
C GLY A 2 -3.09 -23.40 1.37
N ARG A 3 -2.04 -22.60 1.25
CA ARG A 3 -1.74 -21.61 2.28
C ARG A 3 -2.91 -20.64 2.27
N VAL A 4 -3.65 -20.57 3.39
CA VAL A 4 -4.41 -19.36 3.71
C VAL A 4 -3.44 -18.21 3.51
N THR A 5 -3.70 -17.35 2.53
CA THR A 5 -2.83 -16.20 2.26
C THR A 5 -2.91 -15.30 3.48
N ALA A 6 -1.90 -15.36 4.36
CA ALA A 6 -1.86 -14.55 5.57
C ALA A 6 -2.07 -13.08 5.17
N GLY A 7 -2.94 -12.34 5.87
CA GLY A 7 -3.11 -10.89 5.65
C GLY A 7 -4.27 -10.43 4.75
N ILE A 8 -5.09 -11.34 4.20
CA ILE A 8 -6.35 -11.00 3.51
C ILE A 8 -7.51 -11.90 3.97
N THR A 9 -8.67 -11.31 4.28
CA THR A 9 -9.86 -12.05 4.72
C THR A 9 -10.65 -12.64 3.53
N PRO A 10 -11.54 -13.63 3.76
CA PRO A 10 -12.43 -14.13 2.72
C PRO A 10 -13.29 -13.04 2.07
N GLU A 11 -13.80 -12.10 2.86
CA GLU A 11 -14.64 -10.98 2.38
C GLU A 11 -13.83 -10.05 1.47
N GLN A 12 -12.59 -9.72 1.87
CA GLN A 12 -11.68 -8.94 1.03
C GLN A 12 -11.35 -9.66 -0.28
N ARG A 13 -11.18 -10.98 -0.25
CA ARG A 13 -10.93 -11.78 -1.46
C ARG A 13 -12.12 -11.75 -2.40
N SER A 14 -13.34 -11.90 -1.89
CA SER A 14 -14.57 -11.81 -2.68
C SER A 14 -14.73 -10.42 -3.31
N ALA A 15 -14.51 -9.36 -2.52
CA ALA A 15 -14.54 -7.98 -3.02
C ALA A 15 -13.48 -7.75 -4.11
N LEU A 16 -12.25 -8.24 -3.90
CA LEU A 16 -11.16 -8.14 -4.88
C LEU A 16 -11.47 -8.91 -6.16
N GLN A 17 -12.07 -10.11 -6.08
CA GLN A 17 -12.50 -10.91 -7.22
C GLN A 17 -13.54 -10.17 -8.06
N TRP A 18 -14.48 -9.51 -7.40
CA TRP A 18 -15.50 -8.73 -8.07
C TRP A 18 -14.88 -7.48 -8.73
N LEU A 19 -14.04 -6.71 -8.02
CA LEU A 19 -13.34 -5.54 -8.57
C LEU A 19 -12.49 -5.89 -9.80
N ALA A 20 -11.80 -7.02 -9.77
CA ALA A 20 -10.95 -7.49 -10.86
C ALA A 20 -11.71 -7.68 -12.19
N SER A 21 -13.03 -7.90 -12.14
CA SER A 21 -13.85 -8.03 -13.36
C SER A 21 -14.07 -6.72 -14.12
N PHE A 22 -13.78 -5.58 -13.50
CA PHE A 22 -13.92 -4.24 -14.09
C PHE A 22 -12.57 -3.61 -14.46
N THR A 23 -11.48 -4.08 -13.84
CA THR A 23 -10.17 -3.45 -13.95
C THR A 23 -9.38 -3.96 -15.14
N ASP A 24 -8.44 -3.14 -15.62
CA ASP A 24 -7.50 -3.54 -16.67
C ASP A 24 -6.59 -4.70 -16.20
N PRO A 25 -6.18 -5.64 -17.06
CA PRO A 25 -5.27 -6.74 -16.70
C PRO A 25 -3.92 -6.30 -16.10
N SER A 26 -3.48 -5.06 -16.36
CA SER A 26 -2.28 -4.47 -15.76
C SER A 26 -2.50 -3.91 -14.33
N THR A 27 -3.72 -3.97 -13.81
CA THR A 27 -4.05 -3.54 -12.45
C THR A 27 -3.45 -4.50 -11.42
N TYR A 28 -2.88 -3.95 -10.36
CA TYR A 28 -2.26 -4.73 -9.28
C TYR A 28 -2.68 -4.21 -7.90
N LEU A 29 -2.59 -5.08 -6.90
CA LEU A 29 -2.84 -4.76 -5.50
C LEU A 29 -1.58 -4.19 -4.85
N ALA A 30 -1.69 -3.07 -4.16
CA ALA A 30 -0.63 -2.51 -3.33
C ALA A 30 -1.20 -1.98 -2.00
N GLY A 31 -0.56 -0.99 -1.39
CA GLY A 31 -1.02 -0.41 -0.12
C GLY A 31 -0.90 -1.37 1.07
N GLY A 32 -1.68 -1.12 2.13
CA GLY A 32 -1.54 -1.82 3.41
C GLY A 32 -1.87 -3.31 3.35
N VAL A 33 -2.89 -3.69 2.56
CA VAL A 33 -3.26 -5.11 2.39
C VAL A 33 -2.18 -5.87 1.64
N ALA A 34 -1.55 -5.28 0.62
CA ALA A 34 -0.43 -5.92 -0.07
C ALA A 34 0.76 -6.18 0.89
N VAL A 35 1.11 -5.22 1.75
CA VAL A 35 2.17 -5.45 2.75
C VAL A 35 1.76 -6.57 3.73
N ALA A 36 0.51 -6.57 4.20
CA ALA A 36 -0.01 -7.63 5.06
C ALA A 36 0.04 -9.01 4.38
N ILE A 37 -0.26 -9.09 3.07
CA ILE A 37 -0.14 -10.33 2.28
C ILE A 37 1.30 -10.83 2.21
N ARG A 38 2.26 -9.92 2.03
CA ARG A 38 3.68 -10.26 1.89
C ARG A 38 4.32 -10.68 3.21
N LEU A 39 3.97 -10.00 4.31
CA LEU A 39 4.71 -10.12 5.58
C LEU A 39 3.91 -10.74 6.73
N GLY A 40 2.57 -10.74 6.66
CA GLY A 40 1.70 -11.16 7.77
C GLY A 40 1.90 -10.36 9.06
N HIS A 41 2.48 -9.14 8.97
CA HIS A 41 2.91 -8.36 10.15
C HIS A 41 1.76 -7.67 10.87
N ARG A 42 0.67 -7.36 10.17
CA ARG A 42 -0.58 -6.83 10.73
C ARG A 42 -1.77 -7.11 9.82
N LEU A 43 -2.97 -6.87 10.34
CA LEU A 43 -4.18 -6.82 9.52
C LEU A 43 -4.33 -5.43 8.88
N SER A 44 -4.82 -5.41 7.64
CA SER A 44 -5.18 -4.18 6.92
C SER A 44 -6.53 -4.40 6.25
N ARG A 45 -7.37 -3.35 6.19
CA ARG A 45 -8.74 -3.45 5.70
C ARG A 45 -8.90 -2.98 4.25
N ASP A 46 -8.28 -1.85 3.92
CA ASP A 46 -8.52 -1.13 2.67
C ASP A 46 -7.83 -1.84 1.49
N LEU A 47 -8.59 -2.14 0.43
CA LEU A 47 -8.07 -2.69 -0.82
C LEU A 47 -7.62 -1.57 -1.74
N ASP A 48 -6.31 -1.40 -1.90
CA ASP A 48 -5.76 -0.37 -2.79
C ASP A 48 -5.25 -0.99 -4.10
N LEU A 49 -6.04 -0.84 -5.17
CA LEU A 49 -5.68 -1.24 -6.53
C LEU A 49 -5.06 -0.08 -7.29
N PHE A 50 -4.05 -0.39 -8.09
CA PHE A 50 -3.31 0.58 -8.87
C PHE A 50 -3.24 0.12 -10.33
N THR A 51 -3.52 1.05 -11.25
CA THR A 51 -3.41 0.81 -12.69
C THR A 51 -2.38 1.77 -13.29
N PRO A 52 -1.47 1.31 -14.17
CA PRO A 52 -0.48 2.18 -14.81
C PRO A 52 -1.11 3.13 -15.83
N SER A 53 -2.30 2.80 -16.35
CA SER A 53 -2.95 3.57 -17.42
C SER A 53 -4.48 3.57 -17.30
N GLY A 54 -5.13 4.36 -18.15
CA GLY A 54 -6.58 4.56 -18.10
C GLY A 54 -7.01 5.48 -16.96
N ASP A 55 -8.31 5.76 -16.88
CA ASP A 55 -8.89 6.56 -15.80
C ASP A 55 -9.90 5.75 -15.00
N PRO A 56 -9.59 5.35 -13.76
CA PRO A 56 -10.51 4.60 -12.92
C PRO A 56 -11.88 5.26 -12.72
N ALA A 57 -11.99 6.59 -12.84
CA ALA A 57 -13.27 7.26 -12.71
C ALA A 57 -14.30 6.81 -13.77
N THR A 58 -13.85 6.31 -14.93
CA THR A 58 -14.74 5.81 -15.99
C THR A 58 -15.38 4.47 -15.64
N LEU A 59 -14.81 3.72 -14.68
CA LEU A 59 -15.35 2.44 -14.22
C LEU A 59 -16.60 2.61 -13.35
N ALA A 60 -16.84 3.81 -12.81
CA ALA A 60 -17.93 4.05 -11.87
C ALA A 60 -19.31 3.70 -12.46
N ASP A 61 -19.55 4.06 -13.72
CA ASP A 61 -20.87 3.85 -14.33
C ASP A 61 -21.13 2.36 -14.62
N SER A 62 -20.11 1.61 -15.08
CA SER A 62 -20.23 0.16 -15.31
C SER A 62 -20.37 -0.61 -13.99
N ILE A 63 -19.68 -0.18 -12.94
CA ILE A 63 -19.83 -0.71 -11.58
C ILE A 63 -21.26 -0.53 -11.08
N VAL A 64 -21.83 0.67 -11.19
CA VAL A 64 -23.22 0.94 -10.76
C VAL A 64 -24.21 0.11 -11.57
N GLN A 65 -24.01 0.00 -12.89
CA GLN A 65 -24.90 -0.77 -13.77
C GLN A 65 -24.85 -2.28 -13.53
N SER A 66 -23.78 -2.80 -12.94
CA SER A 66 -23.66 -4.23 -12.62
C SER A 66 -24.70 -4.72 -11.59
N GLY A 67 -25.37 -3.81 -10.88
CA GLY A 67 -26.36 -4.14 -9.85
C GLY A 67 -25.78 -4.79 -8.59
N ALA A 68 -24.44 -4.82 -8.48
CA ALA A 68 -23.70 -5.39 -7.36
C ALA A 68 -23.77 -4.50 -6.10
N PRO A 69 -23.45 -5.03 -4.92
CA PRO A 69 -23.44 -4.30 -3.64
C PRO A 69 -22.21 -3.38 -3.49
N ALA A 70 -21.98 -2.52 -4.49
CA ALA A 70 -20.90 -1.54 -4.46
C ALA A 70 -21.45 -0.11 -4.38
N GLN A 71 -20.88 0.69 -3.48
CA GLN A 71 -21.20 2.09 -3.32
C GLN A 71 -20.01 2.94 -3.77
N ILE A 72 -20.22 3.81 -4.76
CA ILE A 72 -19.21 4.81 -5.12
C ILE A 72 -19.17 5.87 -4.01
N ILE A 73 -18.01 6.02 -3.37
CA ILE A 73 -17.78 7.00 -2.30
C ILE A 73 -17.34 8.34 -2.89
N SER A 74 -16.39 8.30 -3.82
CA SER A 74 -15.98 9.48 -4.60
C SER A 74 -15.26 9.07 -5.88
N ARG A 75 -15.26 9.96 -6.87
CA ARG A 75 -14.49 9.78 -8.11
C ARG A 75 -13.91 11.12 -8.57
N GLY A 76 -12.75 11.06 -9.19
CA GLY A 76 -12.05 12.19 -9.79
C GLY A 76 -11.02 11.71 -10.80
N PRO A 77 -10.42 12.60 -11.59
CA PRO A 77 -9.45 12.18 -12.61
C PRO A 77 -8.34 11.29 -12.03
N GLY A 78 -8.28 10.04 -12.48
CA GLY A 78 -7.30 9.06 -12.00
C GLY A 78 -7.64 8.39 -10.66
N THR A 79 -8.84 8.56 -10.13
CA THR A 79 -9.19 8.09 -8.79
C THR A 79 -10.64 7.64 -8.72
N LEU A 80 -10.84 6.42 -8.24
CA LEU A 80 -12.14 5.91 -7.85
C LEU A 80 -12.06 5.33 -6.44
N HIS A 81 -12.85 5.89 -5.53
CA HIS A 81 -13.05 5.36 -4.18
C HIS A 81 -14.45 4.78 -4.09
N LEU A 82 -14.52 3.55 -3.57
CA LEU A 82 -15.75 2.81 -3.46
C LEU A 82 -15.71 1.87 -2.26
N GLU A 83 -16.88 1.38 -1.88
CA GLU A 83 -17.03 0.32 -0.91
C GLU A 83 -17.73 -0.86 -1.58
N VAL A 84 -17.23 -2.08 -1.39
CA VAL A 84 -17.80 -3.32 -1.92
C VAL A 84 -18.17 -4.21 -0.74
N GLU A 85 -19.46 -4.41 -0.49
CA GLU A 85 -19.94 -5.22 0.64
C GLU A 85 -19.33 -4.82 2.00
N GLY A 86 -19.17 -3.53 2.26
CA GLY A 86 -18.54 -3.04 3.50
C GLY A 86 -17.01 -3.08 3.50
N ILE A 87 -16.37 -3.47 2.39
CA ILE A 87 -14.90 -3.43 2.23
C ILE A 87 -14.52 -2.15 1.48
N PRO A 88 -13.81 -1.20 2.13
CA PRO A 88 -13.28 -0.02 1.45
C PRO A 88 -12.28 -0.42 0.38
N ALA A 89 -12.40 0.20 -0.79
CA ALA A 89 -11.51 -0.01 -1.91
C ALA A 89 -11.15 1.32 -2.60
N SER A 90 -9.98 1.33 -3.20
CA SER A 90 -9.54 2.39 -4.11
C SER A 90 -9.01 1.78 -5.40
N ILE A 91 -9.29 2.43 -6.53
CA ILE A 91 -8.65 2.15 -7.80
C ILE A 91 -8.01 3.45 -8.26
N LEU A 92 -6.67 3.47 -8.32
CA LEU A 92 -5.88 4.67 -8.54
C LEU A 92 -5.05 4.54 -9.81
N ARG A 93 -5.09 5.56 -10.67
CA ARG A 93 -4.11 5.67 -11.76
C ARG A 93 -2.77 6.02 -11.13
N TYR A 94 -1.77 5.21 -11.43
CA TYR A 94 -0.43 5.34 -10.89
C TYR A 94 0.61 5.06 -11.98
N ALA A 95 0.86 6.11 -12.75
CA ALA A 95 1.71 6.08 -13.94
C ALA A 95 3.21 6.25 -13.60
N TYR A 96 3.67 5.61 -12.52
CA TYR A 96 5.09 5.50 -12.20
C TYR A 96 5.62 4.13 -12.65
N PRO A 97 6.86 4.06 -13.17
CA PRO A 97 7.45 2.78 -13.54
C PRO A 97 7.50 1.85 -12.32
N LEU A 98 7.23 0.57 -12.57
CA LEU A 98 7.41 -0.48 -11.58
C LEU A 98 8.90 -0.84 -11.50
N LEU A 99 9.42 -1.04 -10.28
CA LEU A 99 10.79 -1.48 -10.09
C LEU A 99 10.96 -2.97 -10.41
N SER A 100 9.88 -3.75 -10.26
CA SER A 100 9.79 -5.14 -10.66
C SER A 100 8.33 -5.47 -10.99
N GLU A 101 8.11 -6.49 -11.81
CA GLU A 101 6.75 -6.93 -12.12
C GLU A 101 6.00 -7.34 -10.84
N PRO A 102 4.73 -6.91 -10.66
CA PRO A 102 3.86 -7.41 -9.61
C PRO A 102 3.76 -8.93 -9.68
N GLU A 103 3.87 -9.60 -8.54
CA GLU A 103 3.91 -11.06 -8.49
C GLU A 103 2.51 -11.63 -8.28
N GLN A 104 2.19 -12.69 -9.02
CA GLN A 104 0.96 -13.43 -8.80
C GLN A 104 1.01 -14.18 -7.47
N VAL A 105 0.08 -13.85 -6.57
CA VAL A 105 -0.13 -14.60 -5.32
C VAL A 105 -1.25 -15.61 -5.55
N ALA A 106 -1.07 -16.83 -5.03
CA ALA A 106 -2.05 -17.90 -5.19
C ALA A 106 -3.44 -17.46 -4.71
N ASP A 107 -4.46 -17.81 -5.49
CA ASP A 107 -5.88 -17.58 -5.20
C ASP A 107 -6.29 -16.08 -5.13
N LEU A 108 -5.47 -15.15 -5.63
CA LEU A 108 -5.85 -13.74 -5.84
C LEU A 108 -6.08 -13.46 -7.33
N PRO A 109 -7.07 -12.63 -7.69
CA PRO A 109 -7.43 -12.34 -9.08
C PRO A 109 -6.51 -11.32 -9.76
N VAL A 110 -5.71 -10.59 -8.98
CA VAL A 110 -4.76 -9.58 -9.45
C VAL A 110 -3.40 -9.83 -8.81
N PRO A 111 -2.29 -9.48 -9.50
CA PRO A 111 -0.96 -9.61 -8.92
C PRO A 111 -0.75 -8.56 -7.80
N VAL A 112 0.24 -8.81 -6.95
CA VAL A 112 0.57 -7.96 -5.79
C VAL A 112 1.89 -7.26 -6.05
N ALA A 113 1.97 -5.96 -5.76
CA ALA A 113 3.20 -5.18 -5.93
C ALA A 113 4.42 -5.84 -5.28
N SER A 114 5.58 -5.64 -5.89
CA SER A 114 6.86 -6.12 -5.37
C SER A 114 7.19 -5.47 -4.02
N ILE A 115 8.04 -6.11 -3.20
CA ILE A 115 8.48 -5.51 -1.93
C ILE A 115 9.18 -4.17 -2.17
N ASP A 116 9.98 -4.04 -3.22
CA ASP A 116 10.69 -2.79 -3.55
C ASP A 116 9.71 -1.67 -3.92
N ASP A 117 8.67 -1.97 -4.70
CA ASP A 117 7.61 -1.01 -5.02
C ASP A 117 6.82 -0.62 -3.76
N LEU A 118 6.45 -1.58 -2.91
CA LEU A 118 5.75 -1.31 -1.65
C LEU A 118 6.56 -0.42 -0.71
N ILE A 119 7.88 -0.64 -0.60
CA ILE A 119 8.79 0.23 0.15
C ILE A 119 8.73 1.65 -0.41
N CYS A 120 8.87 1.81 -1.73
CA CYS A 120 8.86 3.14 -2.36
C CYS A 120 7.52 3.85 -2.19
N MET A 121 6.41 3.11 -2.22
CA MET A 121 5.08 3.66 -1.96
C MET A 121 4.92 4.11 -0.51
N LYS A 122 5.49 3.37 0.46
CA LYS A 122 5.47 3.77 1.87
C LYS A 122 6.36 4.97 2.17
N LEU A 123 7.54 5.03 1.57
CA LEU A 123 8.38 6.22 1.60
C LEU A 123 7.65 7.45 1.04
N SER A 124 6.92 7.29 -0.06
CA SER A 124 6.10 8.38 -0.62
C SER A 124 4.96 8.80 0.32
N ALA A 125 4.27 7.85 0.94
CA ALA A 125 3.19 8.14 1.89
C ALA A 125 3.69 8.88 3.14
N ILE A 126 4.86 8.48 3.66
CA ILE A 126 5.54 9.15 4.78
C ILE A 126 6.02 10.55 4.39
N GLY A 127 6.57 10.72 3.19
CA GLY A 127 6.95 12.04 2.67
C GLY A 127 5.80 13.03 2.57
N GLY A 128 4.56 12.55 2.46
CA GLY A 128 3.34 13.37 2.38
C GLY A 128 2.66 13.64 3.73
N ARG A 129 2.11 12.58 4.36
CA ARG A 129 1.31 12.69 5.61
C ARG A 129 1.88 11.86 6.76
N GLY A 130 2.49 10.72 6.48
CA GLY A 130 3.05 9.85 7.52
C GLY A 130 2.04 9.38 8.56
N ALA A 131 1.04 8.56 8.15
CA ALA A 131 0.17 7.90 9.13
C ALA A 131 0.95 6.84 9.92
N ARG A 132 0.54 6.54 11.16
CA ARG A 132 1.27 5.57 12.00
C ARG A 132 1.40 4.19 11.35
N LYS A 133 0.39 3.77 10.57
CA LYS A 133 0.41 2.51 9.79
C LYS A 133 1.49 2.50 8.70
N ASP A 134 1.83 3.66 8.13
CA ASP A 134 2.84 3.74 7.06
C ASP A 134 4.25 3.53 7.60
N PHE A 135 4.55 4.07 8.78
CA PHE A 135 5.79 3.81 9.49
C PHE A 135 5.95 2.35 9.90
N TRP A 136 4.86 1.72 10.40
CA TRP A 136 4.88 0.29 10.73
C TRP A 136 5.11 -0.57 9.48
N ASP A 137 4.41 -0.29 8.38
CA ASP A 137 4.59 -1.02 7.12
C ASP A 137 6.01 -0.86 6.56
N LEU A 138 6.54 0.37 6.55
CA LEU A 138 7.91 0.62 6.09
C LEU A 138 8.94 -0.12 6.95
N HIS A 139 8.82 -0.02 8.28
CA HIS A 139 9.73 -0.69 9.21
C HIS A 139 9.72 -2.20 8.99
N ALA A 140 8.55 -2.81 8.84
CA ALA A 140 8.42 -4.24 8.57
C ALA A 140 9.05 -4.63 7.21
N LEU A 141 8.78 -3.87 6.14
CA LEU A 141 9.33 -4.12 4.81
C LEU A 141 10.85 -4.00 4.77
N VAL A 142 11.41 -2.91 5.32
CA VAL A 142 12.86 -2.68 5.32
C VAL A 142 13.56 -3.74 6.17
N SER A 143 13.04 -4.04 7.35
CA SER A 143 13.57 -5.09 8.24
C SER A 143 13.55 -6.47 7.58
N ALA A 144 12.45 -6.83 6.91
CA ALA A 144 12.31 -8.11 6.22
C ALA A 144 13.33 -8.29 5.08
N THR A 145 13.77 -7.19 4.45
CA THR A 145 14.79 -7.27 3.39
C THR A 145 16.21 -7.43 3.92
N GLY A 146 16.48 -6.99 5.16
CA GLY A 146 17.82 -6.96 5.73
C GLY A 146 18.83 -6.04 5.03
N ARG A 147 18.37 -5.22 4.06
CA ARG A 147 19.24 -4.35 3.25
C ARG A 147 19.44 -2.95 3.84
N GLY A 148 18.60 -2.57 4.81
CA GLY A 148 18.62 -1.24 5.43
C GLY A 148 17.99 -0.13 4.57
N LEU A 149 18.06 1.10 5.06
CA LEU A 149 17.36 2.25 4.49
C LEU A 149 18.04 2.83 3.23
N GLY A 150 19.36 2.76 3.12
CA GLY A 150 20.10 3.28 1.95
C GLY A 150 19.62 2.69 0.62
N PRO A 151 19.59 1.36 0.45
CA PRO A 151 19.04 0.72 -0.75
C PRO A 151 17.56 1.04 -1.01
N ALA A 152 16.76 1.22 0.04
CA ALA A 152 15.36 1.62 -0.08
C ALA A 152 15.22 3.05 -0.66
N LEU A 153 16.05 3.99 -0.22
CA LEU A 153 16.09 5.34 -0.78
C LEU A 153 16.62 5.35 -2.22
N ALA A 154 17.63 4.54 -2.54
CA ALA A 154 18.11 4.39 -3.91
C ALA A 154 17.03 3.80 -4.85
N ALA A 155 16.23 2.85 -4.36
CA ALA A 155 15.07 2.34 -5.08
C ALA A 155 14.01 3.44 -5.29
N PHE A 156 13.74 4.25 -4.28
CA PHE A 156 12.83 5.39 -4.36
C PHE A 156 13.27 6.42 -5.43
N GLN A 157 14.55 6.81 -5.43
CA GLN A 157 15.11 7.71 -6.43
C GLN A 157 14.91 7.19 -7.85
N ARG A 158 15.18 5.90 -8.09
CA ARG A 158 14.96 5.27 -9.39
C ARG A 158 13.49 5.24 -9.79
N LYS A 159 12.58 4.89 -8.87
CA LYS A 159 11.14 4.78 -9.16
C LYS A 159 10.51 6.11 -9.54
N TYR A 160 10.82 7.16 -8.79
CA TYR A 160 10.20 8.47 -8.94
C TYR A 160 11.04 9.47 -9.73
N ALA A 161 12.18 9.03 -10.29
CA ALA A 161 13.17 9.91 -10.93
C ALA A 161 13.54 11.13 -10.05
N SER A 162 13.60 10.92 -8.73
CA SER A 162 13.82 11.98 -7.76
C SER A 162 15.33 12.16 -7.52
N GLU A 163 15.85 13.34 -7.80
CA GLU A 163 17.26 13.68 -7.51
C GLU A 163 17.48 13.88 -6.00
N ASP A 164 16.51 14.50 -5.32
CA ASP A 164 16.57 14.80 -3.88
C ASP A 164 15.57 13.93 -3.09
N VAL A 165 16.08 13.23 -2.08
CA VAL A 165 15.28 12.46 -1.11
C VAL A 165 15.30 13.08 0.28
N GLY A 166 15.91 14.25 0.45
CA GLY A 166 16.05 14.92 1.74
C GLY A 166 14.71 15.19 2.43
N HIS A 167 13.64 15.47 1.67
CA HIS A 167 12.30 15.60 2.26
C HIS A 167 11.80 14.27 2.84
N VAL A 168 11.97 13.15 2.11
CA VAL A 168 11.61 11.80 2.58
C VAL A 168 12.41 11.46 3.83
N VAL A 169 13.73 11.68 3.81
CA VAL A 169 14.62 11.39 4.95
C VAL A 169 14.21 12.18 6.19
N ARG A 170 13.87 13.47 6.05
CA ARG A 170 13.34 14.27 7.17
C ARG A 170 12.01 13.72 7.69
N SER A 171 11.11 13.31 6.81
CA SER A 171 9.81 12.75 7.20
C SER A 171 9.92 11.42 7.93
N LEU A 172 10.99 10.63 7.73
CA LEU A 172 11.19 9.35 8.42
C LEU A 172 11.39 9.48 9.93
N VAL A 173 11.77 10.66 10.41
CA VAL A 173 11.95 10.99 11.83
C VAL A 173 10.97 12.07 12.32
N TYR A 174 9.95 12.37 11.53
CA TYR A 174 8.89 13.30 11.90
C TYR A 174 7.61 12.52 12.25
N PHE A 175 7.34 12.37 13.54
CA PHE A 175 6.26 11.50 14.03
C PHE A 175 4.99 12.25 14.44
N ALA A 176 4.95 13.59 14.37
CA ALA A 176 3.85 14.36 14.96
C ALA A 176 2.47 14.00 14.35
N ASP A 177 2.40 13.82 13.03
CA ASP A 177 1.15 13.44 12.35
C ASP A 177 0.73 12.01 12.71
N ALA A 178 1.68 11.07 12.75
CA ALA A 178 1.44 9.71 13.22
C ALA A 178 0.97 9.67 14.67
N GLU A 179 1.51 10.55 15.53
CA GLU A 179 1.22 10.62 16.95
C GLU A 179 -0.11 11.28 17.27
N ALA A 180 -0.60 12.16 16.38
CA ALA A 180 -1.93 12.74 16.47
C ALA A 180 -3.07 11.74 16.15
N GLU A 181 -2.76 10.63 15.47
CA GLU A 181 -3.75 9.58 15.17
C GLU A 181 -3.95 8.61 16.34
N PRO A 182 -5.10 7.92 16.42
CA PRO A 182 -5.28 6.78 17.32
C PRO A 182 -4.27 5.67 17.03
N MET A 183 -3.91 4.90 18.06
CA MET A 183 -3.00 3.76 17.91
C MET A 183 -3.56 2.76 16.89
N THR A 184 -2.73 2.34 15.93
CA THR A 184 -3.11 1.35 14.93
C THR A 184 -3.45 0.03 15.63
N ALA A 185 -4.55 -0.61 15.26
CA ALA A 185 -4.94 -1.90 15.84
C ALA A 185 -3.80 -2.93 15.74
N GLY A 186 -3.45 -3.56 16.87
CA GLY A 186 -2.34 -4.50 16.96
C GLY A 186 -0.96 -3.88 17.20
N LEU A 187 -0.83 -2.55 17.12
CA LEU A 187 0.40 -1.84 17.48
C LEU A 187 0.38 -1.48 18.97
N THR A 188 1.40 -1.89 19.71
CA THR A 188 1.57 -1.52 21.12
C THR A 188 2.50 -0.31 21.24
N GLU A 189 2.42 0.43 22.35
CA GLU A 189 3.34 1.55 22.63
C GLU A 189 4.81 1.11 22.61
N LEU A 190 5.12 -0.07 23.15
CA LEU A 190 6.48 -0.62 23.11
C LEU A 190 6.93 -0.89 21.68
N HIS A 191 6.06 -1.44 20.83
CA HIS A 191 6.39 -1.69 19.43
C HIS A 191 6.53 -0.38 18.66
N TRP A 192 5.65 0.59 18.88
CA TRP A 192 5.76 1.92 18.29
C TRP A 192 7.07 2.62 18.68
N SER A 193 7.46 2.55 19.96
CA SER A 193 8.72 3.10 20.43
C SER A 193 9.94 2.45 19.77
N ARG A 194 9.89 1.14 19.49
CA ARG A 194 10.94 0.44 18.75
C ARG A 194 11.02 0.91 17.31
N ILE A 195 9.89 1.01 16.61
CA ILE A 195 9.82 1.51 15.22
C ILE A 195 10.47 2.89 15.12
N ARG A 196 10.11 3.83 16.00
CA ARG A 196 10.71 5.18 16.03
C ARG A 196 12.22 5.13 16.25
N SER A 197 12.66 4.38 17.26
CA SER A 197 14.09 4.24 17.59
C SER A 197 14.89 3.64 16.43
N ASP A 198 14.34 2.63 15.75
CA ASP A 198 14.99 1.98 14.61
C ASP A 198 15.08 2.93 13.41
N LEU A 199 14.02 3.69 13.12
CA LEU A 199 14.02 4.68 12.04
C LEU A 199 15.03 5.82 12.30
N GLU A 200 15.10 6.32 13.53
CA GLU A 200 16.10 7.32 13.94
C GLU A 200 17.53 6.79 13.83
N ALA A 201 17.76 5.51 14.15
CA ALA A 201 19.05 4.87 13.96
C ALA A 201 19.38 4.72 12.47
N TRP A 202 18.45 4.21 11.67
CA TRP A 202 18.65 4.04 10.23
C TRP A 202 18.94 5.36 9.52
N VAL A 203 18.26 6.46 9.87
CA VAL A 203 18.50 7.78 9.28
C VAL A 203 19.86 8.36 9.68
N ARG A 204 20.34 8.07 10.90
CA ARG A 204 21.65 8.51 11.39
C ARG A 204 22.81 7.79 10.70
N ASP A 205 22.57 6.55 10.29
CA ASP A 205 23.56 5.68 9.64
C ASP A 205 23.59 5.83 8.10
N LEU A 206 22.81 6.76 7.53
CA LEU A 206 22.79 7.07 6.09
C LEU A 206 24.03 7.81 5.59
#